data_AF-A0AAJ2LDB5-F1
#
_entry.id   AF-A0AAJ2LDB5-F1
#
_cell.length_a   1.000
_cell.length_b   1.000
_cell.length_c   1.000
_cell.angle_alpha   90.00
_cell.angle_beta   90.00
_cell.angle_gamma   90.00
#
_symmetry.space_group_name_H-M   'P 1'
#
loop_
_entity.id
_entity.type
_entity.pdbx_description
1 polymer ?
#
loop_
_entity_poly.entity_id
_entity_poly.type
_entity_poly.pdbx_seq_one_letter_code
_entity_poly.pdbx_strand_id
1 'polypeptide(L)' 'MSTLDTEHEIIKAFFQTDSASEIINSLNFMVESLLFTQNMQNVSPEMRVHIVNQLRVANLISQLAENYR' A
#
# COMPACT_ATOMS: atom_id res chain seq x y z
N MET A 1 11.87 -28.79 9.18
CA MET A 1 11.66 -27.59 8.35
C MET A 1 12.66 -26.56 8.82
N SER A 2 13.43 -25.96 7.91
CA SER A 2 14.31 -24.85 8.32
C SER A 2 13.45 -23.63 8.69
N THR A 3 13.98 -22.72 9.49
CA THR A 3 13.31 -21.45 9.80
C THR A 3 13.01 -20.66 8.53
N LEU A 4 13.90 -20.72 7.53
CA LEU A 4 13.73 -20.09 6.22
C LEU A 4 12.52 -20.64 5.44
N ASP A 5 12.31 -21.96 5.47
CA ASP A 5 11.15 -22.59 4.81
C ASP A 5 9.84 -22.15 5.45
N THR A 6 9.86 -21.92 6.77
CA THR A 6 8.68 -21.50 7.54
C THR A 6 8.33 -20.04 7.25
N GLU A 7 9.33 -19.15 7.22
CA GLU A 7 9.14 -17.74 6.84
C GLU A 7 8.60 -17.60 5.41
N HIS A 8 9.12 -18.40 4.47
CA HIS A 8 8.65 -18.40 3.09
C HIS A 8 7.17 -18.78 2.98
N GLU A 9 6.74 -19.85 3.65
CA GLU A 9 5.34 -20.28 3.63
C GLU A 9 4.40 -19.28 4.32
N ILE A 10 4.85 -18.60 5.38
CA ILE A 10 4.08 -17.52 6.02
C ILE A 10 3.89 -16.35 5.05
N ILE A 11 4.96 -15.88 4.41
CA ILE A 11 4.91 -14.77 3.45
C ILE A 11 4.01 -15.14 2.27
N LYS A 12 4.13 -16.37 1.76
CA LYS A 12 3.31 -16.87 0.67
C LYS A 12 1.83 -16.95 1.04
N ALA A 13 1.49 -17.50 2.22
CA ALA A 13 0.12 -17.57 2.70
C ALA A 13 -0.51 -16.18 2.91
N PHE A 14 0.29 -15.22 3.37
CA PHE A 14 -0.13 -13.83 3.52
C PHE A 14 -0.54 -13.23 2.15
N PHE A 15 0.31 -13.34 1.13
CA PHE A 15 0.01 -12.83 -0.22
C PHE A 15 -0.99 -13.69 -1.03
N GLN A 16 -1.40 -14.85 -0.51
CA GLN A 16 -2.53 -15.62 -1.06
C GLN A 16 -3.88 -15.08 -0.59
N THR A 17 -3.91 -14.31 0.51
CA THR A 17 -5.15 -13.75 1.06
C THR A 17 -5.50 -12.45 0.35
N ASP A 18 -4.52 -11.55 0.23
CA ASP A 18 -4.63 -10.30 -0.51
C ASP A 18 -3.37 -10.13 -1.38
N SER A 19 -3.55 -9.71 -2.62
CA SER A 19 -2.45 -9.31 -3.50
C SER A 19 -1.72 -8.08 -2.94
N ALA A 20 -0.48 -7.86 -3.37
CA ALA A 20 0.28 -6.69 -2.92
C ALA A 20 -0.41 -5.38 -3.34
N SER A 21 -1.07 -5.37 -4.51
CA SER A 21 -1.87 -4.24 -4.96
C SER A 21 -3.12 -4.00 -4.11
N GLU A 22 -3.82 -5.04 -3.65
CA GLU A 22 -4.95 -4.92 -2.71
C GLU A 22 -4.52 -4.36 -1.35
N ILE A 23 -3.38 -4.82 -0.83
CA ILE A 23 -2.80 -4.32 0.41
C ILE A 23 -2.42 -2.84 0.28
N ILE A 24 -1.71 -2.47 -0.80
CA ILE A 24 -1.29 -1.09 -1.03
C ILE A 24 -2.51 -0.17 -1.24
N ASN A 25 -3.53 -0.62 -1.96
CA ASN A 25 -4.78 0.13 -2.10
C ASN A 25 -5.46 0.39 -0.75
N SER A 26 -5.52 -0.62 0.11
CA SER A 26 -6.13 -0.48 1.44
C SER A 26 -5.36 0.51 2.32
N LEU A 27 -4.02 0.45 2.29
CA LEU A 27 -3.15 1.40 2.98
C LEU A 27 -3.34 2.83 2.44
N ASN A 28 -3.35 2.97 1.12
CA ASN A 28 -3.59 4.26 0.46
C ASN A 28 -4.92 4.86 0.87
N PHE A 29 -6.00 4.07 0.89
CA PHE A 29 -7.33 4.51 1.30
C PHE A 29 -7.35 5.04 2.74
N MET A 30 -6.68 4.37 3.68
CA MET A 30 -6.57 4.82 5.07
C MET A 30 -5.80 6.15 5.17
N VAL A 31 -4.69 6.27 4.44
CA VAL A 31 -3.89 7.50 4.43
C VAL A 31 -4.66 8.65 3.79
N GLU A 32 -5.34 8.43 2.66
CA GLU A 32 -6.20 9.43 2.03
C GLU A 32 -7.32 9.86 2.98
N SER A 33 -8.00 8.92 3.63
CA SER A 33 -9.05 9.21 4.62
C SER A 33 -8.55 10.09 5.75
N LEU A 34 -7.36 9.80 6.28
CA LEU A 34 -6.70 10.63 7.29
C LEU A 34 -6.34 12.02 6.74
N LEU A 35 -5.76 12.07 5.54
CA LEU A 35 -5.35 13.30 4.86
C LEU A 35 -6.53 14.24 4.61
N PHE A 36 -7.74 13.74 4.40
CA PHE A 36 -8.94 14.55 4.15
C PHE A 36 -9.80 14.81 5.39
N THR A 37 -9.32 14.47 6.60
CA THR A 37 -9.99 14.89 7.83
C THR A 37 -9.94 16.41 8.03
N GLN A 38 -11.01 16.97 8.63
CA GLN A 38 -11.20 18.42 8.80
C GLN A 38 -10.15 19.08 9.71
N ASN A 39 -9.50 18.31 10.59
CA ASN A 39 -8.64 18.85 11.64
C ASN A 39 -7.15 18.55 11.43
N MET A 40 -6.75 18.17 10.21
CA MET A 40 -5.35 17.84 9.98
C MET A 40 -4.48 19.11 9.96
N GLN A 41 -3.72 19.27 11.04
CA GLN A 41 -2.76 20.35 11.21
C GLN A 41 -1.42 19.99 10.55
N ASN A 42 -0.64 21.00 10.17
CA ASN A 42 0.71 20.86 9.61
C ASN A 42 0.80 20.18 8.22
N VAL A 43 -0.33 19.94 7.55
CA VAL A 43 -0.36 19.43 6.17
C VAL A 43 -1.21 20.38 5.32
N SER A 44 -0.55 21.12 4.43
CA SER A 44 -1.24 22.02 3.51
C SER A 44 -2.09 21.24 2.50
N PRO A 45 -3.13 21.85 1.89
CA PRO A 45 -3.89 21.22 0.82
C PRO A 45 -3.01 20.69 -0.34
N GLU A 46 -1.98 21.44 -0.72
CA GLU A 46 -1.02 21.05 -1.77
C GLU A 46 -0.22 19.81 -1.35
N MET A 47 0.25 19.76 -0.09
CA MET A 47 0.93 18.59 0.45
C MET A 47 0.03 17.34 0.41
N ARG A 48 -1.27 17.48 0.74
CA ARG A 48 -2.24 16.37 0.65
C ARG A 48 -2.31 15.83 -0.77
N VAL A 49 -2.44 16.71 -1.77
CA VAL A 49 -2.47 16.32 -3.19
C VAL A 49 -1.19 15.60 -3.61
N HIS A 50 -0.02 16.10 -3.22
CA HIS A 50 1.25 15.46 -3.53
C HIS A 50 1.38 14.07 -2.90
N ILE A 51 0.98 13.90 -1.64
CA ILE A 51 1.02 12.60 -0.96
C ILE A 51 0.08 11.62 -1.67
N VAL A 52 -1.15 12.01 -1.95
CA VAL A 52 -2.12 11.17 -2.69
C VAL A 52 -1.56 10.73 -4.04
N ASN A 53 -0.92 11.63 -4.78
CA ASN A 53 -0.32 11.28 -6.07
C ASN A 53 0.84 10.28 -5.93
N GLN A 54 1.67 10.40 -4.89
CA GLN A 54 2.73 9.42 -4.61
C GLN A 54 2.15 8.04 -4.27
N LEU A 55 1.09 7.98 -3.47
CA LEU A 55 0.39 6.74 -3.12
C LEU A 55 -0.18 6.04 -4.36
N ARG A 56 -0.78 6.80 -5.29
CA ARG A 56 -1.28 6.27 -6.56
C ARG A 56 -0.18 5.71 -7.44
N VAL A 57 0.99 6.37 -7.50
CA VAL A 57 2.16 5.86 -8.23
C VAL A 57 2.68 4.56 -7.60
N ALA A 58 2.74 4.47 -6.27
CA ALA A 58 3.17 3.25 -5.58
C ALA A 58 2.23 2.07 -5.89
N ASN A 59 0.91 2.31 -5.89
CA ASN A 59 -0.06 1.28 -6.29
C ASN A 59 0.10 0.85 -7.76
N LEU A 60 0.27 1.81 -8.68
CA LEU A 60 0.52 1.51 -10.09
C LEU A 60 1.76 0.63 -10.28
N ILE A 61 2.86 0.93 -9.59
CA ILE A 61 4.08 0.12 -9.64
C ILE A 61 3.81 -1.30 -9.13
N SER A 62 3.05 -1.46 -8.04
CA SER A 62 2.68 -2.78 -7.52
C SER A 62 1.86 -3.59 -8.52
N GLN A 63 0.85 -2.97 -9.13
CA GLN A 63 0.03 -3.62 -10.15
C GLN A 63 0.85 -4.00 -11.38
N LEU A 64 1.79 -3.16 -11.81
CA LEU A 64 2.71 -3.51 -12.89
C LEU A 64 3.60 -4.70 -12.49
N ALA A 65 4.16 -4.71 -11.27
CA ALA A 65 4.98 -5.83 -10.80
C ALA A 65 4.22 -7.16 -10.77
N GLU A 66 2.92 -7.16 -10.48
CA GLU A 66 2.06 -8.35 -10.52
C GLU A 66 1.78 -8.82 -11.95
N ASN A 67 1.61 -7.90 -12.90
CA ASN A 67 1.31 -8.23 -14.30
C ASN A 67 2.54 -8.61 -15.13
N TYR A 68 3.76 -8.31 -14.65
CA TYR A 68 5.03 -8.58 -15.33
C TYR A 68 5.91 -9.62 -14.61
N ARG A 69 5.39 -10.29 -13.58
CA ARG A 69 6.00 -11.45 -12.90
C ARG A 69 5.55 -12.76 -13.52
#